data_AF-A0A133S4T3-F1
#
_entry.id   AF-A0A133S4T3-F1
#
_cell.length_a   1.000
_cell.length_b   1.000
_cell.length_c   1.000
_cell.angle_alpha   90.00
_cell.angle_beta   90.00
_cell.angle_gamma   90.00
#
_symmetry.space_group_name_H-M   'P 1'
#
loop_
_entity.id
_entity.type
_entity.pdbx_description
1 polymer ?
#
loop_
_entity_poly.entity_id
_entity_poly.type
_entity_poly.pdbx_seq_one_letter_code
_entity_poly.pdbx_strand_id
1 'polypeptide(L)'
;MEYIMENNNQLKAVLPAIDVTLISIEQRIELEKIRAQNLASGLSLVESFANITIKAIMMLNGGAAIAILAFLGNIISTDYSKWIYGIVWALGGYSIGAACSAIVAFLSYLSQSHYNSMTDETDKSADNIRCWAIVFAIIGVGLFVFSSIVVGATIRYY
;
A
#
# COMPACT_ATOMS: atom_id res chain seq x y z
N MET A 1 21.47 -15.46 15.63
CA MET A 1 20.26 -15.00 16.36
C MET A 1 20.53 -14.76 17.84
N GLU A 2 21.26 -15.66 18.50
CA GLU A 2 21.53 -15.64 19.95
C GLU A 2 22.26 -14.36 20.42
N TYR A 3 23.27 -13.91 19.68
CA TYR A 3 24.01 -12.67 19.97
C TYR A 3 23.15 -11.38 19.92
N ILE A 4 22.12 -11.35 19.07
CA ILE A 4 21.20 -10.19 18.96
C ILE A 4 20.17 -10.24 20.10
N MET A 5 19.77 -11.42 20.56
CA MET A 5 18.86 -11.58 21.70
C MET A 5 19.56 -11.28 23.04
N GLU A 6 20.83 -11.68 23.17
CA GLU A 6 21.63 -11.39 24.36
C GLU A 6 21.91 -9.90 24.50
N ASN A 7 22.24 -9.21 23.39
CA ASN A 7 22.46 -7.77 23.40
C ASN A 7 21.16 -6.99 23.71
N ASN A 8 19.99 -7.47 23.27
CA ASN A 8 18.69 -6.88 23.63
C ASN A 8 18.32 -7.10 25.10
N ASN A 9 18.68 -8.25 25.69
CA ASN A 9 18.46 -8.53 27.11
C ASN A 9 19.43 -7.74 28.00
N GLN A 10 20.68 -7.56 27.58
CA GLN A 10 21.64 -6.71 28.28
C GLN A 10 21.28 -5.22 28.16
N LEU A 11 20.77 -4.75 27.01
CA LEU A 11 20.27 -3.37 26.87
C LEU A 11 19.04 -3.11 27.77
N LYS A 12 18.16 -4.10 27.94
CA LYS A 12 17.05 -4.07 28.90
C LYS A 12 17.50 -4.09 30.37
N ALA A 13 18.67 -4.68 30.66
CA ALA A 13 19.24 -4.77 32.00
C ALA A 13 20.11 -3.55 32.39
N VAL A 14 20.67 -2.85 31.40
CA VAL A 14 21.56 -1.69 31.59
C VAL A 14 20.85 -0.35 31.41
N LEU A 15 19.76 -0.29 30.62
CA LEU A 15 18.80 0.78 30.87
C LEU A 15 18.33 0.57 32.30
N PRO A 16 18.44 1.55 33.22
CA PRO A 16 17.53 1.52 34.35
C PRO A 16 16.16 1.40 33.69
N ALA A 17 15.41 0.34 34.01
CA ALA A 17 13.97 0.42 33.90
C ALA A 17 13.67 1.72 34.63
N ILE A 18 13.42 2.79 33.89
CA ILE A 18 13.12 4.09 34.48
C ILE A 18 11.82 3.76 35.18
N ASP A 19 11.93 3.47 36.47
CA ASP A 19 10.81 3.03 37.25
C ASP A 19 9.90 4.23 37.24
N VAL A 20 8.84 4.16 36.44
CA VAL A 20 8.05 5.35 36.12
C VAL A 20 7.53 5.94 37.44
N THR A 21 7.38 5.09 38.47
CA THR A 21 7.10 5.38 39.89
C THR A 21 8.11 6.21 40.68
N LEU A 22 9.36 6.35 40.23
CA LEU A 22 10.36 7.24 40.83
C LEU A 22 10.47 8.60 40.14
N ILE A 23 9.75 8.79 39.02
CA ILE A 23 9.75 10.03 38.23
C ILE A 23 8.69 11.01 38.78
N SER A 24 9.01 12.31 38.82
CA SER A 24 8.02 13.35 39.15
C SER A 24 6.82 13.29 38.20
N ILE A 25 5.63 13.67 38.71
CA ILE A 25 4.38 13.66 37.93
C ILE A 25 4.54 14.44 36.61
N GLU A 26 5.29 15.54 36.61
CA GLU A 26 5.58 16.36 35.43
C GLU A 26 6.30 15.57 34.33
N GLN A 27 7.36 14.85 34.67
CA GLN A 27 8.12 14.06 33.71
C GLN A 27 7.32 12.87 33.17
N ARG A 28 6.39 12.30 33.96
CA ARG A 28 5.45 11.28 33.44
C ARG A 28 4.51 11.86 32.39
N ILE A 29 4.01 13.06 32.63
CA ILE A 29 3.14 13.77 31.69
C ILE A 29 3.92 14.10 30.42
N GLU A 30 5.18 14.53 30.52
CA GLU A 30 6.03 14.75 29.35
C GLU A 30 6.31 13.45 28.57
N LEU A 31 6.60 12.35 29.26
CA LEU A 31 6.82 11.06 28.62
C LEU A 31 5.57 10.55 27.88
N GLU A 32 4.40 10.65 28.51
CA GLU A 32 3.11 10.32 27.90
C GLU A 32 2.84 11.20 26.67
N LYS A 33 3.14 12.51 26.75
CA LYS A 33 3.03 13.43 25.61
C LYS A 33 3.93 13.04 24.45
N ILE A 34 5.21 12.74 24.73
CA ILE A 34 6.17 12.29 23.71
C ILE A 34 5.68 10.98 23.07
N ARG A 35 5.17 10.04 23.89
CA ARG A 35 4.66 8.76 23.40
C ARG A 35 3.44 8.94 22.50
N ALA A 36 2.46 9.75 22.92
CA ALA A 36 1.28 10.07 22.14
C ALA A 36 1.66 10.79 20.83
N GLN A 37 2.58 11.76 20.89
CA GLN A 37 3.07 12.49 19.72
C GLN A 37 3.81 11.57 18.75
N ASN A 38 4.66 10.67 19.23
CA ASN A 38 5.35 9.68 18.40
C ASN A 38 4.37 8.71 17.74
N LEU A 39 3.35 8.24 18.47
CA LEU A 39 2.32 7.36 17.92
C LEU A 39 1.52 8.07 16.81
N ALA A 40 1.07 9.30 17.07
CA ALA A 40 0.36 10.12 16.08
C ALA A 40 1.22 10.40 14.84
N SER A 41 2.51 10.72 15.04
CA SER A 41 3.46 10.93 13.96
C SER A 41 3.64 9.67 13.12
N GLY A 42 3.82 8.51 13.76
CA GLY A 42 3.92 7.21 13.08
C GLY A 42 2.68 6.88 12.25
N LEU A 43 1.47 7.11 12.80
CA LEU A 43 0.22 6.89 12.08
C LEU A 43 0.08 7.79 10.85
N SER A 44 0.42 9.08 11.00
CA SER A 44 0.37 10.06 9.89
C SER A 44 1.33 9.70 8.76
N LEU A 45 2.51 9.15 9.06
CA LEU A 45 3.45 8.68 8.05
C LEU A 45 2.89 7.49 7.27
N VAL A 46 2.30 6.51 7.97
CA VAL A 46 1.67 5.35 7.31
C VAL A 46 0.53 5.78 6.40
N GLU A 47 -0.30 6.72 6.84
CA GLU A 47 -1.39 7.29 6.02
C GLU A 47 -0.85 8.00 4.77
N SER A 48 0.21 8.80 4.93
CA SER A 48 0.89 9.49 3.82
C SER A 48 1.43 8.49 2.79
N PHE A 49 2.16 7.47 3.24
CA PHE A 49 2.67 6.43 2.34
C PHE A 49 1.55 5.66 1.65
N ALA A 50 0.48 5.31 2.36
CA ALA A 50 -0.67 4.63 1.74
C ALA A 50 -1.29 5.48 0.62
N ASN A 51 -1.51 6.77 0.86
CA ASN A 51 -2.04 7.71 -0.13
C ASN A 51 -1.10 7.86 -1.34
N ILE A 52 0.21 7.93 -1.13
CA ILE A 52 1.21 7.98 -2.20
C ILE A 52 1.18 6.68 -3.01
N THR A 53 1.17 5.51 -2.36
CA THR A 53 1.16 4.20 -3.00
C THR A 53 -0.11 3.99 -3.82
N ILE A 54 -1.29 4.31 -3.28
CA ILE A 54 -2.57 4.21 -4.01
C ILE A 54 -2.50 5.03 -5.30
N LYS A 55 -2.04 6.29 -5.22
CA LYS A 55 -1.88 7.17 -6.38
C LYS A 55 -0.88 6.60 -7.38
N ALA A 56 0.24 6.07 -6.90
CA ALA A 56 1.26 5.45 -7.76
C ALA A 56 0.70 4.24 -8.54
N ILE A 57 -0.03 3.34 -7.86
CA ILE A 57 -0.65 2.16 -8.51
C ILE A 57 -1.69 2.62 -9.56
N MET A 58 -2.50 3.62 -9.23
CA MET A 58 -3.49 4.19 -10.17
C MET A 58 -2.80 4.82 -11.39
N MET A 59 -1.74 5.60 -11.17
CA MET A 59 -0.98 6.25 -12.25
C MET A 59 -0.26 5.25 -13.15
N LEU A 60 0.34 4.20 -12.58
CA LEU A 60 1.01 3.13 -13.34
C LEU A 60 0.03 2.42 -14.27
N ASN A 61 -1.08 1.94 -13.71
CA ASN A 61 -2.09 1.19 -14.47
C ASN A 61 -2.85 2.10 -15.45
N GLY A 62 -3.37 3.23 -14.98
CA GLY A 62 -4.11 4.18 -15.82
C GLY A 62 -3.23 4.80 -16.91
N GLY A 63 -2.00 5.19 -16.57
CA GLY A 63 -1.04 5.74 -17.53
C GLY A 63 -0.64 4.73 -18.61
N ALA A 64 -0.40 3.47 -18.23
CA ALA A 64 -0.11 2.41 -19.20
C ALA A 64 -1.32 2.12 -20.11
N ALA A 65 -2.53 2.07 -19.56
CA ALA A 65 -3.75 1.90 -20.35
C ALA A 65 -3.91 3.04 -21.39
N ILE A 66 -3.71 4.30 -20.97
CA ILE A 66 -3.77 5.46 -21.87
C ILE A 66 -2.69 5.38 -22.95
N ALA A 67 -1.46 5.00 -22.59
CA ALA A 67 -0.37 4.84 -23.56
C ALA A 67 -0.68 3.77 -24.63
N ILE A 68 -1.24 2.64 -24.22
CA ILE A 68 -1.65 1.57 -25.14
C ILE A 68 -2.82 2.00 -26.02
N LEU A 69 -3.82 2.70 -25.49
CA LEU A 69 -4.91 3.24 -26.30
C LEU A 69 -4.43 4.25 -27.34
N ALA A 70 -3.50 5.13 -26.95
CA ALA A 70 -2.88 6.08 -27.89
C ALA A 70 -2.13 5.36 -29.01
N PHE A 71 -1.36 4.31 -28.67
CA PHE A 71 -0.66 3.48 -29.65
C PHE A 71 -1.61 2.71 -30.56
N LEU A 72 -2.69 2.14 -30.00
CA LEU A 72 -3.70 1.41 -30.76
C LEU A 72 -4.41 2.31 -31.78
N GLY A 73 -4.72 3.55 -31.41
CA GLY A 73 -5.31 4.54 -32.32
C GLY A 73 -4.46 4.80 -33.57
N ASN A 74 -3.13 4.63 -33.47
CA ASN A 74 -2.20 4.78 -34.59
C ASN A 74 -2.09 3.50 -35.45
N ILE A 75 -2.29 2.32 -34.86
CA ILE A 75 -2.08 1.01 -35.50
C ILE A 75 -3.30 0.47 -36.26
N ILE A 76 -4.51 0.96 -35.99
CA ILE A 76 -5.74 0.55 -36.68
C ILE A 76 -5.64 0.68 -38.22
N SER A 77 -4.68 1.45 -38.73
CA SER A 77 -4.33 1.60 -40.14
C SER A 77 -3.51 0.45 -40.76
N THR A 78 -3.08 -0.56 -39.97
CA THR A 78 -2.15 -1.65 -40.36
C THR A 78 -2.74 -3.05 -40.05
N ASP A 79 -1.98 -4.13 -40.28
CA ASP A 79 -2.37 -5.55 -40.11
C ASP A 79 -2.77 -5.92 -38.65
N TYR A 80 -3.94 -5.43 -38.27
CA TYR A 80 -4.51 -5.36 -36.92
C TYR A 80 -4.71 -6.72 -36.24
N SER A 81 -4.92 -7.79 -37.01
CA SER A 81 -5.38 -9.07 -36.47
C SER A 81 -4.34 -9.78 -35.58
N LYS A 82 -3.04 -9.51 -35.79
CA LYS A 82 -1.96 -10.20 -35.05
C LYS A 82 -1.71 -9.61 -33.65
N TRP A 83 -1.95 -8.31 -33.47
CA TRP A 83 -1.54 -7.56 -32.28
C TRP A 83 -2.70 -7.36 -31.28
N ILE A 84 -3.94 -7.44 -31.77
CA ILE A 84 -5.11 -7.01 -31.00
C ILE A 84 -5.33 -7.85 -29.74
N TYR A 85 -5.11 -9.16 -29.79
CA TYR A 85 -5.37 -10.04 -28.65
C TYR A 85 -4.50 -9.69 -27.44
N GLY A 86 -3.20 -9.49 -27.66
CA GLY A 86 -2.27 -9.14 -26.59
C GLY A 86 -2.51 -7.74 -26.03
N ILE A 87 -2.86 -6.78 -26.91
CA ILE A 87 -3.23 -5.42 -26.53
C ILE A 87 -4.50 -5.43 -25.65
N VAL A 88 -5.54 -6.18 -26.04
CA VAL A 88 -6.79 -6.26 -25.26
C VAL A 88 -6.56 -6.91 -23.90
N TRP A 89 -5.78 -7.99 -23.83
CA TRP A 89 -5.43 -8.63 -22.55
C TRP A 89 -4.70 -7.68 -21.61
N ALA A 90 -3.72 -6.95 -22.13
CA ALA A 90 -2.99 -5.97 -21.34
C ALA A 90 -3.87 -4.79 -20.90
N LEU A 91 -4.72 -4.28 -21.78
CA LEU A 91 -5.63 -3.19 -21.46
C LEU A 91 -6.65 -3.60 -20.39
N GLY A 92 -7.15 -4.83 -20.46
CA GLY A 92 -7.98 -5.42 -19.42
C GLY A 92 -7.24 -5.50 -18.07
N GLY A 93 -6.01 -6.02 -18.07
CA GLY A 93 -5.20 -6.12 -16.87
C GLY A 93 -4.87 -4.77 -16.23
N TYR A 94 -4.48 -3.77 -17.02
CA TYR A 94 -4.29 -2.40 -16.54
C TYR A 94 -5.59 -1.79 -15.99
N SER A 95 -6.73 -2.00 -16.66
CA SER A 95 -8.02 -1.48 -16.20
C SER A 95 -8.42 -2.10 -14.86
N ILE A 96 -8.24 -3.41 -14.70
CA ILE A 96 -8.50 -4.11 -13.44
C ILE A 96 -7.51 -3.63 -12.36
N GLY A 97 -6.23 -3.45 -12.69
CA GLY A 97 -5.24 -2.91 -11.75
C GLY A 97 -5.58 -1.48 -11.27
N ALA A 98 -6.06 -0.62 -12.16
CA ALA A 98 -6.58 0.70 -11.82
C ALA A 98 -7.82 0.59 -10.90
N ALA A 99 -8.77 -0.28 -11.21
CA ALA A 99 -9.94 -0.54 -10.36
C ALA A 99 -9.53 -1.06 -8.96
N CYS A 100 -8.53 -1.94 -8.88
CA CYS A 100 -7.97 -2.39 -7.60
C CYS A 100 -7.50 -1.19 -6.77
N SER A 101 -6.80 -0.21 -7.36
CA SER A 101 -6.35 0.97 -6.61
C SER A 101 -7.49 1.80 -6.02
N ALA A 102 -8.63 1.90 -6.72
CA ALA A 102 -9.83 2.56 -6.20
C ALA A 102 -10.44 1.76 -5.02
N ILE A 103 -10.44 0.42 -5.11
CA ILE A 103 -10.86 -0.44 -4.01
C ILE A 103 -9.93 -0.27 -2.79
N VAL A 104 -8.61 -0.20 -2.99
CA VAL A 104 -7.65 0.06 -1.91
C VAL A 104 -7.95 1.39 -1.22
N ALA A 105 -8.22 2.45 -1.99
CA ALA A 105 -8.59 3.75 -1.44
C ALA A 105 -9.87 3.68 -0.59
N PHE A 106 -10.89 3.01 -1.11
CA PHE A 106 -12.17 2.83 -0.41
C PHE A 106 -12.02 2.03 0.89
N LEU A 107 -11.32 0.89 0.84
CA LEU A 107 -11.06 0.07 2.03
C LEU A 107 -10.20 0.81 3.06
N SER A 108 -9.22 1.60 2.61
CA SER A 108 -8.41 2.44 3.50
C SER A 108 -9.26 3.48 4.22
N TYR A 109 -10.20 4.11 3.51
CA TYR A 109 -11.18 5.03 4.10
C TYR A 109 -12.06 4.32 5.14
N LEU A 110 -12.61 3.14 4.81
CA LEU A 110 -13.42 2.36 5.74
C LEU A 110 -12.65 1.98 7.01
N SER A 111 -11.41 1.50 6.87
CA SER A 111 -10.54 1.17 8.00
C SER A 111 -10.31 2.37 8.92
N GLN A 112 -10.02 3.54 8.36
CA GLN A 112 -9.82 4.76 9.14
C GLN A 112 -11.11 5.21 9.85
N SER A 113 -12.26 5.12 9.16
CA SER A 113 -13.57 5.41 9.76
C SER A 113 -13.85 4.53 10.98
N HIS A 114 -13.48 3.25 10.90
CA HIS A 114 -13.59 2.30 12.01
C HIS A 114 -12.67 2.67 13.18
N TYR A 115 -11.38 2.94 12.96
CA TYR A 115 -10.49 3.39 14.06
C TYR A 115 -10.98 4.68 14.73
N ASN A 116 -11.60 5.58 13.97
CA ASN A 116 -12.11 6.84 14.52
C ASN A 116 -13.40 6.67 15.36
N SER A 117 -14.02 5.49 15.36
CA SER A 117 -15.28 5.22 16.06
C SER A 117 -15.13 4.67 17.50
N MET A 118 -13.90 4.55 18.02
CA MET A 118 -13.55 4.42 19.46
C MET A 118 -14.31 3.34 20.26
N THR A 119 -14.52 2.15 19.69
CA THR A 119 -14.99 0.97 20.44
C THR A 119 -14.01 -0.20 20.23
N ASP A 120 -13.58 -0.87 21.31
CA ASP A 120 -12.54 -1.91 21.28
C ASP A 120 -12.83 -3.09 20.32
N GLU A 121 -14.10 -3.35 20.01
CA GLU A 121 -14.50 -4.38 19.03
C GLU A 121 -14.22 -3.96 17.57
N THR A 122 -14.08 -2.66 17.33
CA THR A 122 -13.95 -2.06 16.00
C THR A 122 -12.53 -2.15 15.44
N ASP A 123 -11.52 -2.36 16.31
CA ASP A 123 -10.11 -2.46 15.91
C ASP A 123 -9.81 -3.73 15.09
N LYS A 124 -10.40 -4.88 15.47
CA LYS A 124 -10.27 -6.13 14.70
C LYS A 124 -10.85 -6.01 13.30
N SER A 125 -11.98 -5.30 13.16
CA SER A 125 -12.61 -5.05 11.88
C SER A 125 -11.73 -4.13 11.02
N ALA A 126 -11.20 -3.06 11.61
CA ALA A 126 -10.30 -2.12 10.93
C ALA A 126 -9.03 -2.82 10.40
N ASP A 127 -8.41 -3.68 11.21
CA ASP A 127 -7.22 -4.47 10.81
C ASP A 127 -7.52 -5.44 9.67
N ASN A 128 -8.67 -6.12 9.72
CA ASN A 128 -9.08 -7.04 8.66
C ASN A 128 -9.29 -6.29 7.33
N ILE A 129 -9.93 -5.12 7.37
CA ILE A 129 -10.14 -4.27 6.18
C ILE A 129 -8.78 -3.83 5.58
N ARG A 130 -7.79 -3.50 6.42
CA ARG A 130 -6.43 -3.17 5.93
C ARG A 130 -5.76 -4.35 5.25
N CYS A 131 -5.93 -5.56 5.79
CA CYS A 131 -5.38 -6.76 5.17
C CYS A 131 -5.92 -6.93 3.74
N TRP A 132 -7.23 -6.76 3.54
CA TRP A 132 -7.84 -6.77 2.21
C TRP A 132 -7.30 -5.66 1.31
N ALA A 133 -7.14 -4.44 1.83
CA ALA A 133 -6.55 -3.34 1.06
C ALA A 133 -5.13 -3.68 0.57
N ILE A 134 -4.31 -4.32 1.41
CA ILE A 134 -2.95 -4.76 1.02
C ILE A 134 -3.02 -5.83 -0.07
N VAL A 135 -3.93 -6.80 0.04
CA VAL A 135 -4.12 -7.85 -0.99
C VAL A 135 -4.48 -7.23 -2.34
N PHE A 136 -5.44 -6.30 -2.38
CA PHE A 136 -5.81 -5.59 -3.62
C PHE A 136 -4.66 -4.74 -4.19
N ALA A 137 -3.85 -4.12 -3.33
CA ALA A 137 -2.67 -3.38 -3.78
C ALA A 137 -1.64 -4.30 -4.46
N ILE A 138 -1.36 -5.47 -3.86
CA ILE A 138 -0.45 -6.47 -4.43
C ILE A 138 -1.00 -6.99 -5.76
N ILE A 139 -2.29 -7.31 -5.83
CA ILE A 139 -2.94 -7.74 -7.08
C ILE A 139 -2.81 -6.65 -8.14
N GLY A 140 -3.06 -5.38 -7.81
CA GLY A 140 -2.96 -4.27 -8.76
C GLY A 140 -1.55 -4.07 -9.33
N VAL A 141 -0.51 -4.23 -8.50
CA VAL A 141 0.90 -4.20 -8.95
C VAL A 141 1.23 -5.45 -9.78
N GLY A 142 0.76 -6.62 -9.37
CA GLY A 142 0.96 -7.87 -10.10
C GLY A 142 0.34 -7.83 -11.50
N LEU A 143 -0.88 -7.32 -11.61
CA LEU A 143 -1.57 -7.12 -12.89
C LEU A 143 -0.83 -6.14 -13.80
N PHE A 144 -0.28 -5.06 -13.25
CA PHE A 144 0.56 -4.13 -14.03
C PHE A 144 1.77 -4.85 -14.63
N VAL A 145 2.53 -5.60 -13.82
CA VAL A 145 3.71 -6.34 -14.28
C VAL A 145 3.33 -7.39 -15.31
N PHE A 146 2.31 -8.20 -15.04
CA PHE A 146 1.82 -9.22 -15.97
C PHE A 146 1.39 -8.61 -17.31
N SER A 147 0.59 -7.54 -17.28
CA SER A 147 0.12 -6.86 -18.49
C SER A 147 1.27 -6.25 -19.28
N SER A 148 2.28 -5.70 -18.60
CA SER A 148 3.48 -5.16 -19.25
C SER A 148 4.27 -6.24 -20.00
N ILE A 149 4.39 -7.44 -19.41
CA ILE A 149 5.03 -8.59 -20.05
C ILE A 149 4.21 -9.03 -21.27
N VAL A 150 2.89 -9.11 -21.16
CA VAL A 150 2.00 -9.50 -22.27
C VAL A 150 2.13 -8.52 -23.43
N VAL A 151 2.10 -7.20 -23.19
CA VAL A 151 2.35 -6.19 -24.24
C VAL A 151 3.72 -6.39 -24.86
N GLY A 152 4.77 -6.48 -24.04
CA GLY A 152 6.14 -6.60 -24.52
C GLY A 152 6.34 -7.85 -25.40
N ALA A 153 5.75 -8.98 -25.01
CA ALA A 153 5.77 -10.20 -25.81
C ALA A 153 4.97 -10.04 -27.11
N THR A 154 3.80 -9.39 -27.05
CA THR A 154 2.97 -9.14 -28.23
C THR A 154 3.71 -8.31 -29.27
N ILE A 155 4.39 -7.24 -28.84
CA ILE A 155 5.16 -6.36 -29.73
C ILE A 155 6.43 -7.05 -30.27
N ARG A 156 7.06 -7.94 -29.49
CA ARG A 156 8.31 -8.59 -29.88
C ARG A 156 8.12 -9.74 -30.86
N TYR A 157 7.04 -10.51 -30.70
CA TYR A 157 6.84 -11.78 -31.40
C TYR A 157 5.80 -11.72 -32.53
N TYR A 158 5.06 -10.60 -32.67
CA TYR A 158 4.09 -10.37 -33.74
C TYR A 158 4.39 -9.07 -34.48
#